data_AF-A0A7L6A901-F1
#
_entry.id   AF-A0A7L6A901-F1
#
_cell.length_a   1.000
_cell.length_b   1.000
_cell.length_c   1.000
_cell.angle_alpha   90.00
_cell.angle_beta   90.00
_cell.angle_gamma   90.00
#
_symmetry.space_group_name_H-M   'P 1'
#
loop_
_entity.id
_entity.type
_entity.pdbx_description
1 polymer ?
#
loop_
_entity_poly.entity_id
_entity_poly.type
_entity_poly.pdbx_seq_one_letter_code
_entity_poly.pdbx_strand_id
1 'polypeptide(L)'
;MYWDVKTIKPLPNFRIYVEIEDGRKGIFDLSPYLDHGGFRELRDVHYFNRVGILFGAITWPNDQDIAPETLLSEMLPVEST
;
A
#
# COMPACT_ATOMS: atom_id res chain seq x y z
N MET A 1 2.47 4.97 -15.42
CA MET A 1 3.51 5.96 -15.08
C MET A 1 4.67 5.26 -14.38
N TYR A 2 5.83 5.93 -14.22
CA TYR A 2 7.00 5.32 -13.56
C TYR A 2 6.74 4.94 -12.10
N TRP A 3 5.69 5.50 -11.50
CA TRP A 3 5.26 5.25 -10.13
C TRP A 3 4.15 4.19 -10.00
N ASP A 4 3.64 3.64 -11.11
CA ASP A 4 2.54 2.68 -11.04
C ASP A 4 2.94 1.49 -10.19
N VAL A 5 2.07 1.13 -9.25
CA VAL A 5 2.17 -0.14 -8.55
C VAL A 5 1.81 -1.27 -9.50
N LYS A 6 2.67 -2.28 -9.57
CA LYS A 6 2.49 -3.46 -10.42
C LYS A 6 2.13 -4.70 -9.62
N THR A 7 2.68 -4.81 -8.42
CA THR A 7 2.44 -5.95 -7.54
C THR A 7 2.23 -5.45 -6.13
N ILE A 8 1.23 -6.04 -5.46
CA ILE A 8 1.01 -5.86 -4.03
C ILE A 8 0.84 -7.19 -3.34
N LYS A 9 1.23 -7.26 -2.07
CA LYS A 9 0.89 -8.36 -1.18
C LYS A 9 0.64 -7.83 0.23
N PRO A 10 -0.58 -8.00 0.78
CA PRO A 10 -0.83 -7.65 2.18
C PRO A 10 -0.01 -8.57 3.10
N LEU A 11 0.51 -8.01 4.17
CA LEU A 11 1.34 -8.65 5.17
C LEU A 11 0.75 -8.44 6.58
N PRO A 12 1.17 -9.25 7.57
CA PRO A 12 0.81 -9.01 8.97
C PRO A 12 1.25 -7.62 9.46
N ASN A 13 0.51 -7.13 10.46
CA ASN A 13 0.69 -5.82 11.09
C ASN A 13 0.43 -4.64 10.14
N PHE A 14 -0.61 -4.73 9.32
CA PHE A 14 -1.07 -3.65 8.42
C PHE A 14 0.02 -3.14 7.46
N ARG A 15 0.86 -4.06 6.99
CA ARG A 15 1.92 -3.76 6.02
C ARG A 15 1.58 -4.29 4.65
N ILE A 16 2.13 -3.67 3.62
CA ILE A 16 1.97 -4.09 2.24
C ILE A 16 3.33 -4.16 1.59
N TYR A 17 3.65 -5.30 0.99
CA TYR A 17 4.73 -5.40 0.04
C TYR A 17 4.30 -4.83 -1.31
N VAL A 18 5.15 -4.02 -1.92
CA VAL A 18 4.86 -3.27 -3.14
C VAL A 18 6.01 -3.42 -4.13
N GLU A 19 5.68 -3.65 -5.40
CA GLU A 19 6.60 -3.47 -6.53
C GLU A 19 6.09 -2.38 -7.47
N ILE A 20 6.97 -1.47 -7.85
CA ILE A 20 6.71 -0.32 -8.72
C ILE A 20 7.20 -0.62 -10.14
N GLU A 21 6.57 -0.02 -11.15
CA GLU A 21 6.91 -0.16 -12.57
C GLU A 21 8.40 0.07 -12.88
N ASP A 22 9.07 0.98 -12.16
CA ASP A 22 10.50 1.27 -12.33
C ASP A 22 11.44 0.25 -11.66
N GLY A 23 10.88 -0.84 -11.13
CA GLY A 23 11.62 -1.93 -10.50
C GLY A 23 11.91 -1.73 -9.00
N ARG A 24 11.54 -0.59 -8.41
CA ARG A 24 11.65 -0.41 -6.95
C ARG A 24 10.69 -1.34 -6.22
N LYS A 25 11.16 -1.85 -5.09
CA LYS A 25 10.41 -2.78 -4.23
C LYS A 25 10.53 -2.33 -2.79
N GLY A 26 9.44 -2.44 -2.03
CA GLY A 26 9.45 -2.00 -0.64
C GLY A 26 8.28 -2.50 0.19
N ILE A 27 8.33 -2.19 1.48
CA ILE A 27 7.26 -2.40 2.44
C ILE A 27 6.68 -1.05 2.86
N PHE A 28 5.38 -0.88 2.71
CA PHE A 28 4.64 0.27 3.21
C PHE A 28 3.87 -0.11 4.48
N ASP A 29 4.03 0.64 5.57
CA ASP A 29 3.38 0.40 6.85
C ASP A 29 2.20 1.37 7.04
N LEU A 30 0.98 0.83 7.12
CA LEU A 30 -0.22 1.62 7.31
C LEU A 30 -0.55 1.88 8.79
N SER A 31 0.21 1.33 9.74
CA SER A 31 -0.05 1.50 11.18
C SER A 31 -0.22 2.97 11.60
N PRO A 32 0.60 3.93 11.12
CA PRO A 32 0.42 5.35 11.45
C PRO A 32 -0.90 5.95 10.91
N TYR A 33 -1.51 5.32 9.91
CA TYR A 33 -2.67 5.84 9.18
C TYR A 33 -4.00 5.38 9.77
N LEU A 34 -4.02 4.30 10.56
CA LEU A 34 -5.24 3.61 11.00
C LEU A 34 -6.18 4.46 11.86
N ASP A 35 -5.73 5.59 12.39
CA ASP A 35 -6.53 6.52 13.19
C ASP A 35 -7.12 7.70 12.40
N HIS A 36 -6.74 7.85 11.14
CA HIS A 36 -7.07 8.99 10.31
C HIS A 36 -8.27 8.72 9.40
N GLY A 37 -9.38 9.44 9.64
CA GLY A 37 -10.53 9.49 8.73
C GLY A 37 -11.00 8.11 8.24
N GLY A 38 -11.11 7.95 6.92
CA GLY A 38 -11.56 6.73 6.26
C GLY A 38 -10.62 5.53 6.42
N PHE A 39 -9.36 5.73 6.85
CA PHE A 39 -8.42 4.62 7.08
C PHE A 39 -8.71 3.81 8.34
N ARG A 40 -9.64 4.26 9.21
CA ARG A 40 -10.06 3.49 10.39
C ARG A 40 -10.66 2.14 10.03
N GLU A 41 -11.28 2.02 8.86
CA GLU A 41 -11.82 0.76 8.35
C GLU A 41 -10.73 -0.29 8.11
N LEU A 42 -9.50 0.13 7.86
CA LEU A 42 -8.36 -0.77 7.63
C LEU A 42 -7.92 -1.52 8.90
N ARG A 43 -8.44 -1.17 10.08
CA ARG A 43 -8.22 -1.94 11.31
C ARG A 43 -8.85 -3.32 11.28
N ASP A 44 -9.92 -3.48 10.50
CA ASP A 44 -10.45 -4.80 10.21
C ASP A 44 -9.49 -5.49 9.24
N VAL A 45 -8.77 -6.51 9.73
CA VAL A 45 -7.80 -7.27 8.94
C VAL A 45 -8.45 -7.94 7.73
N HIS A 46 -9.71 -8.37 7.81
CA HIS A 46 -10.40 -8.92 6.66
C HIS A 46 -10.66 -7.86 5.59
N TYR A 47 -11.02 -6.65 6.00
CA TYR A 47 -11.18 -5.52 5.09
C TYR A 47 -9.83 -5.07 4.50
N PHE A 48 -8.79 -4.93 5.33
CA PHE A 48 -7.43 -4.60 4.92
C PHE A 48 -6.92 -5.53 3.81
N ASN A 49 -7.16 -6.83 3.95
CA ASN A 49 -6.74 -7.84 2.97
C ASN A 49 -7.49 -7.76 1.63
N ARG A 50 -8.50 -6.90 1.49
CA ARG A 50 -9.16 -6.60 0.21
C ARG A 50 -8.42 -5.57 -0.63
N VAL A 51 -7.22 -5.16 -0.20
CA VAL A 51 -6.37 -4.24 -0.94
C VAL A 51 -6.15 -4.70 -2.38
N GLY A 52 -6.25 -3.75 -3.31
CA GLY A 52 -6.12 -3.95 -4.74
C GLY A 52 -5.27 -2.86 -5.39
N ILE A 53 -5.10 -2.98 -6.71
CA ILE A 53 -4.49 -1.94 -7.54
C ILE A 53 -5.58 -1.36 -8.44
N LEU A 54 -5.79 -0.05 -8.39
CA LEU A 54 -6.70 0.67 -9.28
C LEU A 54 -5.98 1.89 -9.85
N PHE A 55 -5.95 2.02 -11.19
CA PHE A 55 -5.23 3.08 -11.91
C PHE A 55 -3.77 3.29 -11.47
N GLY A 56 -3.10 2.21 -11.06
CA GLY A 56 -1.69 2.23 -10.62
C GLY A 56 -1.50 2.60 -9.13
N ALA A 57 -2.56 2.86 -8.37
CA ALA A 57 -2.51 3.16 -6.94
C ALA A 57 -2.93 1.94 -6.09
N ILE A 58 -2.47 1.92 -4.84
CA ILE A 58 -2.97 0.98 -3.81
C ILE A 58 -4.34 1.46 -3.37
N THR A 59 -5.37 0.63 -3.46
CA THR A 59 -6.76 1.04 -3.22
C THR A 59 -7.56 -0.02 -2.47
N TRP A 60 -8.53 0.42 -1.67
CA TRP A 60 -9.52 -0.41 -0.97
C TRP A 60 -10.94 -0.20 -1.53
N PRO A 61 -11.88 -1.13 -1.25
CA PRO A 61 -13.23 -1.11 -1.81
C PRO A 61 -14.08 0.15 -1.53
N ASN A 62 -13.78 0.91 -0.47
CA ASN A 62 -14.50 2.13 -0.12
C ASN A 62 -13.68 3.38 -0.48
N ASP A 63 -12.98 3.31 -1.60
CA ASP A 63 -12.24 4.40 -2.23
C ASP A 63 -11.07 4.96 -1.41
N GLN A 64 -10.63 4.30 -0.33
CA GLN A 64 -9.35 4.66 0.29
C GLN A 64 -8.21 4.28 -0.64
N ASP A 65 -7.28 5.19 -0.86
CA ASP A 65 -6.08 4.94 -1.65
C ASP A 65 -4.83 5.53 -0.99
N ILE A 66 -3.66 5.04 -1.40
CA ILE A 66 -2.39 5.66 -1.04
C ILE A 66 -1.89 6.44 -2.25
N ALA A 67 -1.73 7.75 -2.07
CA ALA A 67 -1.15 8.62 -3.07
C ALA A 67 0.26 8.15 -3.45
N PRO A 68 0.63 8.14 -4.75
CA PRO A 68 1.94 7.67 -5.20
C PRO A 68 3.11 8.37 -4.50
N GLU A 69 3.02 9.67 -4.23
CA GLU A 69 4.07 10.44 -3.57
C GLU A 69 4.29 9.96 -2.12
N THR A 70 3.20 9.66 -1.40
CA THR A 70 3.27 9.14 -0.02
C THR A 70 3.89 7.75 -0.02
N LEU A 71 3.42 6.88 -0.91
CA LEU A 71 3.93 5.52 -1.06
C LEU A 71 5.44 5.52 -1.35
N LEU A 72 5.88 6.29 -2.35
CA LEU A 72 7.27 6.34 -2.77
C LEU A 72 8.21 6.97 -1.73
N SER A 73 7.71 7.92 -0.94
CA SER A 73 8.49 8.59 0.11
C SER A 73 8.69 7.73 1.35
N GLU A 74 7.73 6.87 1.69
CA GLU A 74 7.70 6.20 2.99
C GLU A 74 7.86 4.68 2.92
N MET A 75 7.73 4.06 1.73
CA MET A 75 8.01 2.64 1.61
C MET A 75 9.48 2.35 1.96
N LEU A 76 9.70 1.37 2.82
CA LEU A 76 11.03 0.92 3.19
C LEU A 76 11.55 -0.02 2.09
N PRO A 77 12.67 0.30 1.42
CA PRO A 77 13.21 -0.54 0.36
C PRO A 77 13.51 -1.95 0.86
N VAL A 78 13.24 -2.94 0.02
CA VAL A 78 13.70 -4.31 0.25
C VAL A 78 14.64 -4.70 -0.88
N GLU A 79 15.82 -5.19 -0.51
CA GLU A 79 16.76 -5.71 -1.49
C GLU A 79 16.21 -7.02 -2.05
N SER A 80 16.29 -7.16 -3.38
CA SER A 80 16.12 -8.48 -4.01
C SER A 80 17.39 -9.25 -3.71
N THR A 81 17.31 -10.26 -2.84
CA THR A 81 18.41 -11.22 -2.61
C THR A 81 18.77 -11.95 -3.89
#